data_AF-A0A7J6UM94-F1
#
_entry.id   AF-A0A7J6UM94-F1
#
_cell.length_a   1.000
_cell.length_b   1.000
_cell.length_c   1.000
_cell.angle_alpha   90.00
_cell.angle_beta   90.00
_cell.angle_gamma   90.00
#
_symmetry.space_group_name_H-M   'P 1'
#
loop_
_entity.id
_entity.type
_entity.pdbx_description
1 polymer ?
#
loop_
_entity_poly.entity_id
_entity_poly.type
_entity_poly.pdbx_seq_one_letter_code
_entity_poly.pdbx_strand_id
1 'polypeptide(L)'
;PPPHYRCHRCGEPGHFIYDCPTNDDPNYTSKQKVKSARGVPRQFLRIVTREEAQDMTEDVYILPNGDYAVMKQVSDEERKKIVGESEKERLTRVFSDADWRVQGLLLSCGVCHQLPVEAEITPCCANMYCRKCVVEHLAK
;
A
#
# COMPACT_ATOMS: atom_id res chain seq x y z
N PRO A 1 -20.74 -23.21 -17.27
CA PRO A 1 -19.60 -22.47 -16.68
C PRO A 1 -18.43 -23.41 -16.34
N PRO A 2 -17.17 -22.93 -16.27
CA PRO A 2 -16.05 -23.72 -15.77
C PRO A 2 -16.32 -24.28 -14.35
N PRO A 3 -15.70 -25.42 -13.95
CA PRO A 3 -15.95 -26.04 -12.64
C PRO A 3 -15.72 -25.10 -11.45
N HIS A 4 -14.79 -24.16 -11.60
CA HIS A 4 -14.42 -23.19 -10.56
C HIS A 4 -15.17 -21.86 -10.66
N TYR A 5 -16.05 -21.69 -11.66
CA TYR A 5 -16.88 -20.50 -11.75
C TYR A 5 -18.05 -20.61 -10.79
N ARG A 6 -18.24 -19.59 -9.95
CA ARG A 6 -19.42 -19.44 -9.10
C ARG A 6 -20.16 -18.17 -9.48
N CYS A 7 -21.49 -18.22 -9.43
CA CYS A 7 -22.32 -17.09 -9.77
C CYS A 7 -22.05 -15.90 -8.84
N HIS A 8 -21.79 -14.72 -9.41
CA HIS A 8 -21.51 -13.51 -8.62
C HIS A 8 -22.75 -12.89 -7.94
N ARG A 9 -23.97 -13.38 -8.26
CA ARG A 9 -25.21 -12.99 -7.58
C ARG A 9 -25.50 -13.86 -6.37
N CYS A 10 -25.45 -15.19 -6.54
CA CYS A 10 -25.86 -16.13 -5.50
C CYS A 10 -24.76 -17.00 -4.89
N GLY A 11 -23.56 -17.04 -5.47
CA GLY A 11 -22.43 -17.82 -4.96
C GLY A 11 -22.48 -19.32 -5.25
N GLU A 12 -23.54 -19.82 -5.90
CA GLU A 12 -23.65 -21.23 -6.28
C GLU A 12 -22.87 -21.54 -7.58
N PRO A 13 -22.29 -22.74 -7.72
CA PRO A 13 -21.72 -23.21 -8.98
C PRO A 13 -22.81 -23.58 -10.00
N GLY A 14 -22.40 -23.82 -11.25
CA GLY A 14 -23.26 -24.45 -12.26
C GLY A 14 -23.97 -23.50 -13.22
N HIS A 15 -24.09 -22.22 -12.89
CA HIS A 15 -24.72 -21.22 -13.78
C HIS A 15 -23.94 -19.89 -13.79
N PHE A 16 -24.07 -19.10 -14.86
CA PHE A 16 -23.56 -17.74 -14.94
C PHE A 16 -24.52 -16.76 -14.26
N ILE A 17 -24.06 -15.54 -13.92
CA ILE A 17 -24.92 -14.52 -13.30
C ILE A 17 -26.20 -14.21 -14.09
N TYR A 18 -26.15 -14.35 -15.41
CA TYR A 18 -27.30 -14.15 -16.30
C TYR A 18 -28.34 -15.27 -16.19
N ASP A 19 -27.90 -16.50 -15.89
CA ASP A 19 -28.74 -17.69 -15.73
C ASP A 19 -29.05 -17.98 -14.25
N CYS A 20 -28.96 -16.95 -13.39
CA CYS A 20 -29.11 -17.14 -11.96
C CYS A 20 -30.59 -17.38 -11.60
N PRO A 21 -30.94 -18.46 -10.88
CA PRO A 21 -32.31 -18.76 -10.52
C PRO A 21 -32.90 -17.72 -9.55
N THR A 22 -32.06 -16.87 -8.95
CA THR A 22 -32.49 -15.76 -8.08
C THR A 22 -32.59 -14.43 -8.82
N ASN A 23 -32.51 -14.42 -10.16
CA ASN A 23 -32.73 -13.22 -10.97
C ASN A 23 -34.19 -12.74 -10.93
N ASP A 24 -35.14 -13.68 -10.90
CA ASP A 24 -36.58 -13.40 -10.92
C ASP A 24 -37.14 -13.04 -9.53
N ASP A 25 -36.33 -13.12 -8.48
CA ASP A 25 -36.73 -12.75 -7.11
C ASP A 25 -36.28 -11.31 -6.77
N PRO A 26 -37.22 -10.35 -6.69
CA PRO A 26 -36.91 -8.96 -6.35
C PRO A 26 -36.54 -8.75 -4.87
N ASN A 27 -36.82 -9.72 -3.99
CA ASN A 27 -36.42 -9.66 -2.58
C ASN A 27 -35.06 -10.31 -2.33
N TYR A 28 -34.42 -10.86 -3.37
CA TYR A 28 -33.13 -11.50 -3.23
C TYR A 28 -32.02 -10.50 -2.93
N THR A 29 -31.61 -10.46 -1.66
CA THR A 29 -30.38 -9.77 -1.24
C THR A 29 -29.22 -10.76 -1.34
N SER A 30 -28.20 -10.43 -2.14
CA SER A 30 -26.99 -11.26 -2.26
C SER A 30 -26.35 -11.41 -0.88
N LYS A 31 -26.46 -12.60 -0.27
CA LYS A 31 -26.12 -12.81 1.13
C LYS A 31 -24.63 -12.62 1.42
N GLN A 32 -23.73 -12.98 0.49
CA GLN A 32 -22.29 -12.79 0.64
C GLN A 32 -21.60 -12.62 -0.72
N LYS A 33 -20.78 -11.58 -0.85
CA LYS A 33 -19.93 -11.35 -2.03
C LYS A 33 -18.66 -12.18 -1.88
N VAL A 34 -18.63 -13.34 -2.54
CA VAL A 34 -17.43 -14.19 -2.53
C VAL A 34 -16.39 -13.63 -3.50
N LYS A 35 -15.18 -13.35 -3.01
CA LYS A 35 -14.07 -12.77 -3.79
C LYS A 35 -13.13 -13.87 -4.27
N SER A 36 -12.42 -13.64 -5.38
CA SER A 36 -11.37 -14.57 -5.83
C SER A 36 -10.10 -14.33 -5.03
N ALA A 37 -9.46 -15.39 -4.53
CA ALA A 37 -8.19 -15.32 -3.81
C ALA A 37 -6.96 -15.02 -4.70
N ARG A 38 -7.16 -14.62 -5.97
CA ARG A 38 -6.08 -14.40 -6.92
C ARG A 38 -5.22 -13.20 -6.50
N GLY A 39 -3.90 -13.41 -6.44
CA GLY A 39 -2.93 -12.39 -6.02
C GLY A 39 -2.70 -12.31 -4.51
N VAL A 40 -3.51 -12.99 -3.69
CA VAL A 40 -3.30 -13.06 -2.23
C VAL A 40 -2.43 -14.28 -1.89
N PRO A 41 -1.29 -14.10 -1.19
CA PRO A 41 -0.48 -15.22 -0.72
C PRO A 41 -1.25 -16.22 0.15
N ARG A 42 -1.06 -17.53 -0.09
CA ARG A 42 -1.76 -18.61 0.62
C ARG A 42 -1.55 -18.57 2.14
N GLN A 43 -0.42 -18.04 2.61
CA GLN A 43 -0.09 -17.91 4.04
C GLN A 43 -1.02 -16.93 4.78
N PHE A 44 -1.64 -15.98 4.05
CA PHE A 44 -2.65 -15.07 4.61
C PHE A 44 -4.06 -15.66 4.59
N LEU A 45 -4.24 -16.87 4.06
CA LEU A 45 -5.55 -17.49 3.89
C LEU A 45 -5.67 -18.69 4.82
N ARG A 46 -6.76 -18.74 5.60
CA ARG A 46 -7.18 -19.90 6.37
C ARG A 46 -8.30 -20.59 5.60
N ILE A 47 -8.10 -21.84 5.22
CA ILE A 47 -9.12 -22.65 4.56
C ILE A 47 -10.24 -22.93 5.57
N VAL A 48 -11.48 -22.74 5.14
CA VAL A 48 -12.71 -22.95 5.93
C VAL A 48 -13.70 -23.80 5.14
N THR A 49 -14.63 -24.42 5.84
CA THR A 49 -15.73 -25.12 5.20
C THR A 49 -16.79 -24.13 4.69
N ARG A 50 -17.70 -24.60 3.83
CA ARG A 50 -18.78 -23.77 3.27
C ARG A 50 -19.72 -23.25 4.36
N GLU A 51 -19.99 -24.08 5.36
CA GLU A 51 -20.89 -23.78 6.47
C GLU A 51 -20.31 -22.66 7.34
N GLU A 52 -19.04 -22.79 7.73
CA GLU A 52 -18.31 -21.74 8.43
C GLU A 52 -18.24 -20.45 7.63
N ALA A 53 -18.02 -20.55 6.32
CA ALA A 53 -17.96 -19.39 5.45
C ALA A 53 -19.30 -18.63 5.37
N GLN A 54 -20.45 -19.32 5.47
CA GLN A 54 -21.77 -18.69 5.38
C GLN A 54 -22.17 -17.91 6.64
N ASP A 55 -21.72 -18.37 7.79
CA ASP A 55 -22.02 -17.73 9.09
C ASP A 55 -21.05 -16.58 9.41
N MET A 56 -19.91 -16.50 8.73
CA MET A 56 -18.92 -15.45 8.93
C MET A 56 -19.34 -14.14 8.26
N THR A 57 -19.23 -13.03 9.01
CA THR A 57 -19.43 -11.67 8.48
C THR A 57 -18.22 -11.14 7.69
N GLU A 58 -17.10 -11.87 7.73
CA GLU A 58 -15.86 -11.53 7.04
C GLU A 58 -15.92 -11.85 5.55
N ASP A 59 -15.06 -11.18 4.76
CA ASP A 59 -14.91 -11.45 3.35
C ASP A 59 -14.41 -12.89 3.10
N VAL A 60 -15.22 -13.67 2.39
CA VAL A 60 -14.89 -15.04 1.98
C VAL A 60 -14.20 -15.03 0.61
N TYR A 61 -13.10 -15.78 0.51
CA TYR A 61 -12.29 -15.94 -0.69
C TYR A 61 -12.43 -17.36 -1.26
N ILE A 62 -12.45 -17.50 -2.59
CA ILE A 62 -12.39 -18.79 -3.29
C ILE A 62 -10.99 -19.00 -3.88
N LEU A 63 -10.37 -20.13 -3.55
CA LEU A 63 -9.13 -20.58 -4.16
C LEU A 63 -9.37 -21.17 -5.56
N PRO A 64 -8.34 -21.20 -6.43
CA PRO A 64 -8.43 -21.88 -7.73
C PRO A 64 -8.88 -23.35 -7.63
N ASN A 65 -8.60 -24.00 -6.50
CA ASN A 65 -8.98 -25.38 -6.23
C ASN A 65 -10.48 -25.56 -5.91
N GLY A 66 -11.22 -24.46 -5.67
CA GLY A 66 -12.63 -24.48 -5.29
C GLY A 66 -12.90 -24.39 -3.79
N ASP A 67 -11.85 -24.41 -2.97
CA ASP A 67 -11.91 -24.28 -1.51
C ASP A 67 -12.25 -22.85 -1.07
N TYR A 68 -12.95 -22.73 0.05
CA TYR A 68 -13.25 -21.46 0.70
C TYR A 68 -12.12 -21.10 1.67
N ALA A 69 -11.77 -19.82 1.72
CA ALA A 69 -10.81 -19.32 2.67
C ALA A 69 -11.21 -17.95 3.21
N VAL A 70 -10.78 -17.67 4.42
CA VAL A 70 -10.91 -16.37 5.08
C VAL A 70 -9.53 -15.80 5.36
N MET A 71 -9.43 -14.49 5.51
CA MET A 71 -8.16 -13.86 5.86
C MET A 71 -7.74 -14.27 7.26
N LYS A 72 -6.54 -14.84 7.37
CA LYS A 72 -5.89 -15.07 8.65
C LYS A 72 -5.35 -13.74 9.17
N GLN A 73 -5.53 -13.47 10.46
CA GLN A 73 -4.80 -12.39 11.10
C GLN A 73 -3.31 -12.78 11.23
N VAL A 74 -2.46 -12.00 10.59
CA VAL A 74 -1.01 -12.18 10.54
C VAL A 74 -0.35 -10.91 11.09
N SER A 75 0.68 -11.06 11.90
CA SER A 75 1.38 -9.90 12.47
C SER A 75 2.08 -9.08 11.38
N ASP A 76 2.34 -7.80 11.64
CA ASP A 76 3.04 -6.95 10.67
C ASP A 76 4.45 -7.48 10.35
N GLU A 77 5.12 -8.11 11.30
CA GLU A 77 6.44 -8.72 11.13
C GLU A 77 6.40 -9.93 10.19
N GLU A 78 5.44 -10.82 10.39
CA GLU A 78 5.23 -11.97 9.52
C GLU A 78 4.81 -11.53 8.12
N ARG A 79 3.95 -10.50 8.04
CA ARG A 79 3.56 -9.90 6.76
C ARG A 79 4.78 -9.39 6.01
N LYS A 80 5.66 -8.64 6.68
CA LYS A 80 6.92 -8.13 6.08
C LYS A 80 7.82 -9.23 5.57
N LYS A 81 7.88 -10.39 6.23
CA LYS A 81 8.66 -11.55 5.75
C LYS A 81 8.10 -12.15 4.46
N ILE A 82 6.78 -12.06 4.24
CA ILE A 82 6.10 -12.68 3.11
C ILE A 82 6.07 -11.75 1.88
N VAL A 83 5.67 -10.49 2.08
CA VAL A 83 5.46 -9.52 0.98
C VAL A 83 6.51 -8.42 0.90
N GLY A 84 7.44 -8.36 1.86
CA GLY A 84 8.44 -7.29 1.96
C GLY A 84 7.89 -6.02 2.61
N GLU A 85 8.71 -4.97 2.56
CA GLU A 85 8.34 -3.64 3.02
C GLU A 85 7.24 -3.03 2.14
N SER A 86 6.29 -2.35 2.77
CA SER A 86 5.28 -1.59 2.05
C SER A 86 5.92 -0.43 1.27
N GLU A 87 5.27 0.00 0.20
CA GLU A 87 5.73 1.15 -0.58
C GLU A 87 5.91 2.40 0.29
N LYS A 88 5.00 2.61 1.26
CA LYS A 88 5.09 3.68 2.25
C LYS A 88 6.34 3.56 3.13
N GLU A 89 6.71 2.36 3.57
CA GLU A 89 7.92 2.13 4.37
C GLU A 89 9.17 2.34 3.53
N ARG A 90 9.18 1.87 2.28
CA ARG A 90 10.29 2.10 1.34
C ARG A 90 10.48 3.58 1.04
N LEU A 91 9.39 4.31 0.79
CA LEU A 91 9.41 5.77 0.60
C LEU A 91 9.90 6.45 1.88
N THR A 92 9.35 6.11 3.04
CA THR A 92 9.81 6.68 4.31
C THR A 92 11.31 6.48 4.50
N ARG A 93 11.83 5.27 4.25
CA ARG A 93 13.27 4.99 4.34
C ARG A 93 14.09 5.83 3.36
N VAL A 94 13.67 5.91 2.10
CA VAL A 94 14.37 6.73 1.09
C VAL A 94 14.36 8.20 1.46
N PHE A 95 13.26 8.73 2.01
CA PHE A 95 13.14 10.13 2.40
C PHE A 95 13.66 10.46 3.80
N SER A 96 13.79 9.46 4.68
CA SER A 96 14.42 9.61 6.01
C SER A 96 15.94 9.46 5.93
N ASP A 97 16.42 8.56 5.06
CA ASP A 97 17.84 8.41 4.71
C ASP A 97 18.27 9.36 3.57
N ALA A 98 17.31 10.07 2.94
CA ALA A 98 17.59 11.25 2.12
C ALA A 98 18.12 12.31 3.06
N ASP A 99 19.42 12.20 3.22
CA ASP A 99 20.34 13.02 3.94
C ASP A 99 19.92 14.49 3.80
N TRP A 100 19.22 15.00 4.83
CA TRP A 100 19.09 16.44 5.02
C TRP A 100 20.47 17.11 5.05
N ARG A 101 21.58 16.36 5.17
CA ARG A 101 22.95 16.87 4.99
C ARG A 101 23.32 17.10 3.52
N VAL A 102 22.76 16.37 2.55
CA VAL A 102 22.96 16.64 1.11
C VAL A 102 22.21 17.91 0.69
N GLN A 103 21.04 18.16 1.27
CA GLN A 103 20.30 19.40 1.06
C GLN A 103 20.84 20.54 1.95
N GLY A 104 21.37 20.21 3.13
CA GLY A 104 21.92 21.14 4.11
C GLY A 104 23.27 21.73 3.74
N LEU A 105 24.14 21.01 3.01
CA LEU A 105 25.39 21.60 2.51
C LEU A 105 25.20 22.56 1.33
N LEU A 106 24.18 22.33 0.49
CA LEU A 106 23.85 23.20 -0.64
C LEU A 106 22.89 24.34 -0.26
N LEU A 107 22.17 24.22 0.86
CA LEU A 107 21.23 25.23 1.34
C LEU A 107 21.68 25.98 2.60
N SER A 108 22.91 25.75 3.09
CA SER A 108 23.44 26.49 4.24
C SER A 108 24.38 27.60 3.80
N CYS A 109 24.45 28.65 4.62
CA CYS A 109 25.45 29.69 4.51
C CYS A 109 26.84 29.10 4.76
N GLY A 110 27.78 29.31 3.83
CA GLY A 110 29.17 28.83 3.98
C GLY A 110 29.99 29.48 5.11
N VAL A 111 29.44 30.45 5.86
CA VAL A 111 30.11 31.12 6.99
C VAL A 111 29.51 30.71 8.35
N CYS A 112 28.17 30.75 8.49
CA CYS A 112 27.51 30.44 9.77
C CYS A 112 26.88 29.03 9.80
N HIS A 113 26.89 28.30 8.68
CA HIS A 113 26.31 26.96 8.51
C HIS A 113 24.81 26.86 8.87
N GLN A 114 24.11 27.99 8.93
CA GLN A 114 22.65 28.07 9.10
C GLN A 114 21.96 28.32 7.76
N LEU A 115 20.63 28.15 7.72
CA LEU A 115 19.82 28.57 6.58
C LEU A 115 20.02 30.08 6.33
N PRO A 116 20.38 30.50 5.11
CA PRO A 116 20.76 31.87 4.85
C PRO A 116 19.57 32.82 4.92
N VAL A 117 19.79 33.94 5.60
CA VAL A 117 18.86 35.08 5.64
C VAL A 117 19.36 36.10 4.62
N GLU A 118 18.47 36.51 3.71
CA GLU A 118 18.83 37.31 2.52
C GLU A 118 19.98 36.65 1.74
N ALA A 119 19.67 35.49 1.15
CA ALA A 119 20.67 34.65 0.51
C ALA A 119 21.33 35.34 -0.69
N GLU A 120 22.66 35.38 -0.69
CA GLU A 120 23.48 35.84 -1.80
C GLU A 120 24.32 34.67 -2.33
N ILE A 121 24.35 34.50 -3.65
CA ILE A 121 25.12 33.46 -4.34
C ILE A 121 26.32 34.11 -5.01
N THR A 122 27.53 33.63 -4.71
CA THR A 122 28.75 34.17 -5.31
C THR A 122 28.90 33.73 -6.77
N PRO A 123 29.26 34.65 -7.69
CA PRO A 123 29.33 34.32 -9.12
C PRO A 123 30.52 33.44 -9.50
N CYS A 124 31.58 33.37 -8.68
CA CYS A 124 32.79 32.62 -8.97
C CYS A 124 32.69 31.11 -8.69
N CYS A 125 31.93 30.72 -7.68
CA CYS A 125 31.85 29.33 -7.21
C CYS A 125 30.41 28.87 -6.92
N ALA A 126 29.41 29.74 -7.12
CA ALA A 126 28.00 29.45 -6.85
C ALA A 126 27.71 29.00 -5.40
N ASN A 127 28.53 29.46 -4.45
CA ASN A 127 28.30 29.20 -3.03
C ASN A 127 27.27 30.18 -2.47
N MET A 128 26.45 29.71 -1.51
CA MET A 128 25.41 30.50 -0.89
C MET A 128 25.81 31.00 0.50
N TYR A 129 25.46 32.25 0.81
CA TYR A 129 25.78 32.92 2.06
C TYR A 129 24.62 33.80 2.54
N CYS A 130 24.58 34.12 3.83
CA CYS A 130 23.78 35.26 4.31
C CYS A 130 24.43 36.56 3.84
N ARG A 131 23.64 37.55 3.41
CA ARG A 131 24.13 38.89 3.03
C ARG A 131 25.12 39.49 4.04
N LYS A 132 24.76 39.50 5.33
CA LYS A 132 25.65 40.03 6.38
C LYS A 132 26.96 39.25 6.48
N CYS A 133 26.87 37.92 6.45
CA CYS A 133 28.05 37.05 6.58
C CYS A 133 29.03 37.23 5.41
N VAL A 134 28.54 37.32 4.17
CA VAL A 134 29.43 37.51 3.01
C VAL A 134 30.03 38.90 2.99
N VAL A 135 29.27 39.95 3.32
CA VAL A 135 29.77 41.33 3.38
C VAL A 135 30.85 41.47 4.45
N GLU A 136 30.62 40.97 5.67
CA GLU A 136 31.62 41.02 6.75
C GLU A 136 32.86 40.17 6.46
N HIS A 137 32.69 39.03 5.77
CA HIS A 137 33.81 38.16 5.42
C HIS A 137 34.69 38.75 4.30
N LEU A 138 34.09 39.48 3.34
CA LEU A 138 34.81 40.17 2.25
C LEU A 138 35.35 41.55 2.64
N ALA A 139 34.80 42.17 3.69
CA ALA A 139 35.24 43.48 4.19
C ALA A 139 36.47 43.41 5.12
N LYS A 140 36.97 42.21 5.41
CA LYS A 140 38.25 41.96 6.10
C LYS A 140 39.33 41.63 5.09
#